data_AF-K1TI66-F1
#
_entry.id   AF-K1TI66-F1
#
_cell.length_a   1.000
_cell.length_b   1.000
_cell.length_c   1.000
_cell.angle_alpha   90.00
_cell.angle_beta   90.00
_cell.angle_gamma   90.00
#
_symmetry.space_group_name_H-M   'P 1'
#
loop_
_entity.id
_entity.type
_entity.pdbx_description
1 polymer ?
#
loop_
_entity_poly.entity_id
_entity_poly.type
_entity_poly.pdbx_seq_one_letter_code
_entity_poly.pdbx_strand_id
1 'polypeptide(L)'
;MKKKFRKLLSEKCKDMGLTDKALDDLVEIGAEGLADDASDEDIAAKVDSLVPYAKAMQGEITRKTQRPKPQSKKPQSNDEGEDEGGNEDEAPEWFKPFQKKLTDLETENAALKAEKAKTTRQ
;
A
#
# COMPACT_ATOMS: atom_id res chain seq x y z
N MET A 1 23.73 -7.31 -3.77
CA MET A 1 22.32 -7.71 -3.94
C MET A 1 21.39 -6.55 -4.37
N LYS A 2 21.18 -5.46 -3.58
CA LYS A 2 20.22 -4.36 -3.88
C LYS A 2 20.25 -3.75 -5.29
N LYS A 3 21.44 -3.59 -5.89
CA LYS A 3 21.56 -3.07 -7.28
C LYS A 3 20.90 -3.98 -8.32
N LYS A 4 21.01 -5.31 -8.16
CA LYS A 4 20.35 -6.29 -9.02
C LYS A 4 18.83 -6.24 -8.83
N PHE A 5 18.38 -6.19 -7.58
CA PHE A 5 16.97 -6.05 -7.22
C PHE A 5 16.33 -4.81 -7.85
N ARG A 6 16.98 -3.65 -7.72
CA ARG A 6 16.52 -2.38 -8.33
C ARG A 6 16.39 -2.48 -9.84
N LYS A 7 17.35 -3.11 -10.51
CA LYS A 7 17.30 -3.29 -11.97
C LYS A 7 16.13 -4.18 -12.39
N LEU A 8 15.96 -5.33 -11.74
CA LEU A 8 14.86 -6.25 -12.00
C LEU A 8 13.49 -5.62 -11.72
N LEU A 9 13.35 -4.91 -10.60
CA LEU A 9 12.12 -4.20 -10.25
C LEU A 9 11.80 -3.08 -11.25
N SER A 10 12.82 -2.32 -11.66
CA SER A 10 12.65 -1.26 -12.67
C SER A 10 12.22 -1.82 -14.02
N GLU A 11 12.78 -2.95 -14.45
CA GLU A 11 12.37 -3.64 -15.69
C GLU A 11 10.93 -4.15 -15.59
N LYS A 12 10.56 -4.81 -14.48
CA LYS A 12 9.20 -5.35 -14.26
C LYS A 12 8.13 -4.28 -14.12
N CYS A 13 8.48 -3.12 -13.57
CA CYS A 13 7.54 -2.05 -13.32
C CYS A 13 7.70 -0.84 -14.26
N LYS A 14 8.46 -0.98 -15.36
CA LYS A 14 8.73 0.07 -16.35
C LYS A 14 7.44 0.69 -16.90
N ASP A 15 6.45 -0.15 -17.20
CA ASP A 15 5.17 0.28 -17.78
C ASP A 15 4.23 0.94 -16.76
N MET A 16 4.58 0.91 -15.47
CA MET A 16 3.77 1.51 -14.40
C MET A 16 4.08 2.99 -14.15
N GLY A 17 5.18 3.51 -14.71
CA GLY A 17 5.56 4.91 -14.56
C GLY A 17 5.91 5.32 -13.12
N LEU A 18 6.48 4.41 -12.32
CA LEU A 18 6.93 4.70 -10.96
C LEU A 18 8.09 5.70 -10.98
N THR A 19 8.12 6.57 -9.98
CA THR A 19 9.26 7.48 -9.77
C THR A 19 10.47 6.71 -9.23
N ASP A 20 11.68 7.23 -9.46
CA ASP A 20 12.90 6.64 -8.90
C ASP A 20 12.82 6.46 -7.37
N LYS A 21 12.21 7.42 -6.67
CA LYS A 21 11.98 7.34 -5.23
C LYS A 21 11.09 6.15 -4.85
N ALA A 22 9.99 5.94 -5.57
CA ALA A 22 9.10 4.80 -5.31
C ALA A 22 9.79 3.47 -5.61
N LEU A 23 10.66 3.41 -6.62
CA LEU A 23 11.49 2.24 -6.89
C LEU A 23 12.50 2.00 -5.76
N ASP A 24 13.13 3.04 -5.24
CA ASP A 24 14.08 2.93 -4.13
C ASP A 24 13.39 2.47 -2.84
N ASP A 25 12.23 3.04 -2.50
CA ASP A 25 11.43 2.64 -1.32
C ASP A 25 11.01 1.15 -1.43
N LEU A 26 10.61 0.69 -2.62
CA LEU A 26 10.26 -0.71 -2.86
C LEU A 26 11.47 -1.65 -2.80
N VAL A 27 12.65 -1.19 -3.22
CA VAL A 27 13.91 -1.95 -3.08
C VAL A 27 14.31 -2.06 -1.63
N GLU A 28 14.13 -1.02 -0.82
CA GLU A 28 14.41 -1.06 0.61
C GLU A 28 13.51 -2.09 1.32
N ILE A 29 12.20 -2.03 1.07
CA ILE A 29 11.23 -2.98 1.64
C ILE A 29 11.46 -4.39 1.11
N GLY A 30 11.75 -4.54 -0.19
CA GLY A 30 11.92 -5.83 -0.86
C GLY A 30 13.22 -6.56 -0.53
N ALA A 31 14.28 -5.79 -0.26
CA ALA A 31 15.56 -6.32 0.17
C ALA A 31 15.61 -6.56 1.69
N GLU A 32 14.64 -6.05 2.45
CA GLU A 32 14.55 -6.30 3.89
C GLU A 32 14.23 -7.79 4.13
N GLY A 33 15.12 -8.46 4.86
CA GLY A 33 15.04 -9.91 5.09
C GLY A 33 15.57 -10.78 3.95
N LEU A 34 16.15 -10.19 2.89
CA LEU A 34 16.90 -10.93 1.89
C LEU A 34 18.37 -11.03 2.31
N ALA A 35 18.93 -12.25 2.27
CA ALA A 35 20.34 -12.45 2.56
C ALA A 35 21.22 -11.76 1.49
N ASP A 36 22.42 -11.30 1.88
CA ASP A 36 23.33 -10.61 0.96
C ASP A 36 23.82 -11.51 -0.19
N ASP A 37 23.78 -12.83 0.02
CA ASP A 37 24.13 -13.91 -0.91
C ASP A 37 22.89 -14.59 -1.53
N ALA A 38 21.69 -14.00 -1.39
CA ALA A 38 20.47 -14.52 -1.99
C ALA A 38 20.65 -14.78 -3.50
N SER A 39 20.09 -15.90 -3.95
CA SER A 39 20.15 -16.32 -5.34
C SER A 39 19.41 -15.34 -6.25
N ASP A 40 19.75 -15.35 -7.55
CA ASP A 40 19.04 -14.51 -8.52
C ASP A 40 17.55 -14.94 -8.64
N GLU A 41 17.23 -16.21 -8.38
CA GLU A 41 15.86 -16.71 -8.27
C GLU A 41 15.09 -16.14 -7.07
N ASP A 42 15.72 -16.07 -5.89
CA ASP A 42 15.09 -15.50 -4.68
C ASP A 42 14.84 -14.00 -4.85
N ILE A 43 15.79 -13.29 -5.45
CA ILE A 43 15.67 -11.88 -5.79
C ILE A 43 14.48 -11.68 -6.76
N ALA A 44 14.38 -12.51 -7.80
CA ALA A 44 13.29 -12.43 -8.78
C ALA A 44 11.93 -12.73 -8.15
N ALA A 45 11.82 -13.75 -7.31
CA ALA A 45 10.58 -14.11 -6.60
C ALA A 45 10.09 -12.96 -5.71
N LYS A 46 11.01 -12.28 -5.03
CA LYS A 46 10.69 -11.11 -4.21
C LYS A 46 10.31 -9.89 -5.04
N VAL A 47 11.01 -9.62 -6.13
CA VAL A 47 10.60 -8.59 -7.09
C VAL A 47 9.18 -8.84 -7.58
N ASP A 48 8.84 -10.08 -7.93
CA ASP A 48 7.52 -10.47 -8.43
C ASP A 48 6.42 -10.28 -7.39
N SER A 49 6.73 -10.52 -6.12
CA SER A 49 5.80 -10.25 -5.02
C SER A 49 5.47 -8.77 -4.84
N LEU A 50 6.35 -7.86 -5.28
CA LEU A 50 6.17 -6.41 -5.15
C LEU A 50 5.45 -5.77 -6.35
N VAL A 51 5.43 -6.44 -7.50
CA VAL A 51 4.75 -5.96 -8.72
C VAL A 51 3.27 -5.58 -8.48
N PRO A 52 2.46 -6.37 -7.75
CA PRO A 52 1.07 -5.99 -7.43
C PRO A 52 0.97 -4.74 -6.56
N TYR A 53 1.90 -4.55 -5.61
CA TYR A 53 1.92 -3.38 -4.74
C TYR A 53 2.31 -2.11 -5.52
N ALA A 54 3.30 -2.23 -6.40
CA ALA A 54 3.69 -1.17 -7.32
C ALA A 54 2.52 -0.76 -8.25
N LYS A 55 1.75 -1.74 -8.74
CA LYS A 55 0.54 -1.51 -9.55
C LYS A 55 -0.58 -0.83 -8.77
N ALA A 56 -0.77 -1.18 -7.50
CA ALA A 56 -1.74 -0.54 -6.63
C ALA A 56 -1.40 0.95 -6.40
N MET A 57 -0.12 1.26 -6.23
CA MET A 57 0.38 2.63 -6.08
C MET A 57 0.07 3.49 -7.31
N GLN A 58 0.21 2.93 -8.52
CA GLN A 58 -0.22 3.58 -9.77
C GLN A 58 -1.75 3.76 -9.82
N GLY A 59 -2.51 2.75 -9.39
CA GLY A 59 -3.97 2.79 -9.34
C GLY A 59 -4.52 3.91 -8.46
N GLU A 60 -3.87 4.19 -7.32
CA GLU A 60 -4.23 5.31 -6.47
C GLU A 60 -3.97 6.67 -7.11
N ILE A 61 -2.81 6.83 -7.78
CA ILE A 61 -2.48 8.07 -8.50
C ILE A 61 -3.46 8.29 -9.66
N THR A 62 -3.79 7.24 -10.40
CA THR A 62 -4.73 7.29 -11.54
C THR A 62 -6.14 7.59 -11.06
N ARG A 63 -6.59 7.01 -9.94
CA ARG A 63 -7.89 7.33 -9.34
C ARG A 63 -7.97 8.78 -8.86
N LYS A 64 -6.89 9.34 -8.31
CA LYS A 64 -6.83 10.73 -7.84
C LYS A 64 -6.79 11.73 -9.01
N THR A 65 -6.12 11.39 -10.12
CA THR A 65 -6.02 12.25 -11.32
C THR A 65 -7.20 12.10 -12.29
N GLN A 66 -7.86 10.94 -12.34
CA GLN A 66 -9.06 10.71 -13.14
C GLN A 66 -10.36 11.11 -12.44
N ARG A 67 -10.32 11.63 -11.21
CA ARG A 67 -11.51 12.30 -10.63
C ARG A 67 -11.97 13.35 -11.65
N PRO A 68 -13.15 13.21 -12.27
CA PRO A 68 -13.61 14.21 -13.23
C PRO A 68 -13.66 15.54 -12.51
N LYS A 69 -13.05 16.57 -13.08
CA LYS A 69 -13.26 17.96 -12.64
C LYS A 69 -14.77 18.14 -12.46
N PRO A 70 -15.24 18.63 -11.30
CA PRO A 70 -16.67 18.89 -11.13
C PRO A 70 -17.10 19.81 -12.26
N GLN A 71 -17.89 19.26 -13.18
CA GLN A 71 -18.47 20.02 -14.27
C GLN A 71 -19.36 21.05 -13.63
N SER A 72 -18.91 22.30 -13.70
CA SER A 72 -19.51 23.47 -13.07
C SER A 72 -20.97 23.59 -13.49
N LYS A 73 -21.89 23.09 -12.66
CA LYS A 73 -23.29 23.51 -12.70
C LYS A 73 -23.42 24.72 -11.78
N LYS A 74 -23.79 25.85 -12.39
CA LYS A 74 -24.03 27.16 -11.77
C LYS A 74 -25.11 27.10 -10.67
N PRO A 75 -25.17 28.11 -9.78
CA PRO A 75 -25.75 28.01 -8.45
C PRO A 75 -27.26 28.25 -8.44
N GLN A 76 -27.99 27.49 -7.61
CA GLN A 76 -29.32 27.87 -7.15
C GLN A 76 -29.31 27.96 -5.62
N SER A 77 -29.18 29.22 -5.19
CA SER A 77 -29.81 29.87 -4.03
C SER A 77 -30.36 29.02 -2.88
N ASN A 78 -29.77 29.28 -1.70
CA ASN A 78 -30.39 29.60 -0.42
C ASN A 78 -31.41 28.62 0.16
N ASP A 79 -30.95 27.81 1.12
CA ASP A 79 -31.71 27.52 2.33
C ASP A 79 -30.70 27.28 3.46
N GLU A 80 -30.60 28.25 4.37
CA GLU A 80 -29.84 28.15 5.61
C GLU A 80 -30.60 27.18 6.53
N GLY A 81 -29.99 26.04 6.82
CA GLY A 81 -30.54 25.03 7.71
C GLY A 81 -29.45 24.36 8.52
N GLU A 82 -29.22 24.95 9.70
CA GLU A 82 -28.83 24.30 10.96
C GLU A 82 -27.60 23.37 10.99
N ASP A 83 -26.58 23.88 11.66
CA ASP A 83 -25.55 23.13 12.37
C ASP A 83 -26.21 22.18 13.39
N GLU A 84 -26.25 20.88 13.10
CA GLU A 84 -26.39 19.84 14.13
C GLU A 84 -25.33 18.74 13.90
N GLY A 85 -24.43 18.64 14.88
CA GLY A 85 -23.40 17.61 14.96
C GLY A 85 -23.99 16.20 14.97
N GLY A 86 -23.37 15.32 14.18
CA GLY A 86 -23.82 13.94 14.05
C GLY A 86 -22.72 13.00 13.56
N ASN A 87 -21.90 12.56 14.52
CA ASN A 87 -21.00 11.41 14.49
C ASN A 87 -19.66 11.56 13.76
N GLU A 88 -18.67 11.93 14.56
CA GLU A 88 -17.24 11.79 14.36
C GLU A 88 -16.89 10.29 14.22
N ASP A 89 -15.94 9.95 13.34
CA ASP A 89 -15.19 8.67 13.36
C ASP A 89 -15.76 7.38 12.69
N GLU A 90 -16.66 7.45 11.69
CA GLU A 90 -16.90 6.27 10.83
C GLU A 90 -16.08 6.33 9.54
N ALA A 91 -15.08 5.45 9.44
CA ALA A 91 -14.26 5.33 8.25
C ALA A 91 -15.13 5.11 7.00
N PRO A 92 -14.75 5.70 5.84
CA PRO A 92 -15.58 5.67 4.64
C PRO A 92 -16.05 4.26 4.27
N GLU A 93 -17.28 4.11 3.73
CA GLU A 93 -17.87 2.82 3.33
C GLU A 93 -16.94 1.93 2.47
N TRP A 94 -16.12 2.54 1.62
CA TRP A 94 -15.14 1.82 0.77
C TRP A 94 -13.96 1.22 1.57
N PHE A 95 -13.73 1.68 2.79
CA PHE A 95 -12.66 1.27 3.70
C PHE A 95 -13.09 0.15 4.67
N LYS A 96 -14.40 -0.11 4.83
CA LYS A 96 -14.93 -1.23 5.62
C LYS A 96 -14.31 -2.61 5.29
N PRO A 97 -14.13 -3.02 4.02
CA PRO A 97 -13.45 -4.29 3.72
C PRO A 97 -11.96 -4.30 4.10
N PHE A 98 -11.33 -3.13 4.21
CA PHE A 98 -9.94 -2.98 4.64
C PHE A 98 -9.80 -2.96 6.17
N GLN A 99 -10.76 -2.38 6.91
CA GLN A 99 -10.78 -2.44 8.38
C GLN A 99 -10.76 -3.87 8.88
N LYS A 100 -11.62 -4.74 8.32
CA LYS A 100 -11.67 -6.15 8.69
C LYS A 100 -10.32 -6.85 8.45
N LYS A 101 -9.67 -6.55 7.33
CA LYS A 101 -8.33 -7.09 7.04
C LYS A 101 -7.29 -6.57 8.04
N LEU A 102 -7.33 -5.29 8.40
CA LEU A 102 -6.39 -4.70 9.37
C LEU A 102 -6.54 -5.34 10.74
N THR A 103 -7.77 -5.52 11.24
CA THR A 103 -8.01 -6.16 12.54
C THR A 103 -7.57 -7.63 12.56
N ASP A 104 -7.80 -8.36 11.46
CA ASP A 104 -7.35 -9.76 11.34
C ASP A 104 -5.81 -9.84 11.37
N LEU A 105 -5.13 -8.96 10.61
CA LEU A 105 -3.67 -8.87 10.55
C LEU A 105 -3.02 -8.43 11.87
N GLU A 106 -3.65 -7.51 12.60
CA GLU A 106 -3.19 -7.08 13.94
C GLU A 106 -3.29 -8.23 14.94
N THR A 107 -4.39 -8.98 14.89
CA THR A 107 -4.63 -10.15 15.75
C THR A 107 -3.60 -11.24 15.47
N GLU A 108 -3.34 -11.54 14.19
CA GLU A 108 -2.34 -12.53 13.79
C GLU A 108 -0.92 -12.11 14.18
N ASN A 109 -0.55 -10.83 14.00
CA ASN A 109 0.75 -10.32 14.45
C ASN A 109 0.92 -10.39 15.97
N ALA A 110 -0.12 -10.10 16.74
CA ALA A 110 -0.10 -10.21 18.19
C ALA A 110 0.09 -11.67 18.63
N ALA A 111 -0.62 -12.61 17.98
CA ALA A 111 -0.48 -14.04 18.23
C ALA A 111 0.94 -14.54 17.89
N LEU A 112 1.48 -14.15 16.73
CA LEU A 112 2.83 -14.50 16.31
C LEU A 112 3.91 -13.90 17.23
N LYS A 113 3.73 -12.66 17.71
CA LYS A 113 4.63 -12.07 18.72
C LYS A 113 4.57 -12.83 20.04
N ALA A 114 3.39 -13.27 20.47
CA ALA A 114 3.23 -14.06 21.70
C ALA A 114 3.83 -15.47 21.56
N GLU A 115 3.66 -16.13 20.40
CA GLU A 115 4.27 -17.42 20.08
C GLU A 115 5.80 -17.34 19.99
N LYS A 116 6.34 -16.29 19.36
CA LYS A 116 7.79 -16.03 19.34
C LYS A 116 8.33 -15.75 20.75
N ALA A 117 7.60 -15.00 21.58
CA ALA A 117 7.99 -14.73 22.96
C ALA A 117 7.92 -15.96 23.87
N LYS A 118 7.02 -16.91 23.59
CA LYS A 118 6.95 -18.20 24.29
C LYS A 118 8.03 -19.18 23.81
N THR A 119 8.34 -19.19 22.52
CA THR A 119 9.37 -20.05 21.91
C THR A 119 10.79 -19.62 22.30
N THR A 120 11.06 -18.32 22.46
CA THR A 120 12.37 -17.79 22.88
C THR A 120 12.63 -17.89 24.40
N ARG A 121 11.63 -18.29 25.20
CA ARG A 121 11.76 -18.44 26.66
C ARG A 121 12.04 -19.88 27.13
N GLN A 122 12.26 -20.83 26.22
CA GLN A 122 12.79 -22.16 26.52
C GLN A 122 14.27 -22.26 26.22
#